data_AF-A0A6C0ERT7-F1
#
_entry.id   AF-A0A6C0ERT7-F1
#
_cell.length_a   1.000
_cell.length_b   1.000
_cell.length_c   1.000
_cell.angle_alpha   90.00
_cell.angle_beta   90.00
_cell.angle_gamma   90.00
#
_symmetry.space_group_name_H-M   'P 1'
#
loop_
_entity.id
_entity.type
_entity.pdbx_description
1 polymer ?
#
loop_
_entity_poly.entity_id
_entity_poly.type
_entity_poly.pdbx_seq_one_letter_code
_entity_poly.pdbx_strand_id
1 'polypeptide(L)' 'MSDTAILLETPDNIKINKKQYQKIIFINNALEDGWSIKKMNEKYIFTKKHENRREIFQEDYLENFIISNFKT' A
#
# COMPACT_ATOMS: atom_id res chain seq x y z
N MET A 1 -16.16 11.01 16.47
CA MET A 1 -15.18 9.91 16.49
C MET A 1 -13.84 10.55 16.20
N SER A 2 -12.84 10.39 17.07
CA SER A 2 -11.59 11.16 16.98
C SER A 2 -10.76 10.64 15.81
N ASP A 3 -10.50 11.50 14.82
CA ASP A 3 -9.45 11.28 13.83
C ASP A 3 -8.14 11.11 14.60
N THR A 4 -7.62 9.89 14.63
CA THR A 4 -6.33 9.62 15.24
C THR A 4 -5.28 10.09 14.26
N ALA A 5 -4.76 11.30 14.47
CA ALA A 5 -3.62 11.80 13.73
C ALA A 5 -2.42 10.89 14.03
N ILE A 6 -2.02 10.10 13.04
CA ILE A 6 -0.81 9.27 13.14
C ILE A 6 0.38 10.23 13.12
N LEU A 7 1.00 10.45 14.28
CA LEU A 7 2.21 11.26 14.42
C LEU A 7 3.41 10.44 13.94
N LEU A 8 3.91 10.75 12.75
CA LEU A 8 5.17 10.22 12.22
C LEU A 8 6.26 11.26 12.48
N GLU A 9 7.15 11.00 13.42
CA GLU A 9 8.39 11.78 13.54
C GLU A 9 9.32 11.43 12.37
N THR A 10 9.42 12.33 11.40
CA THR A 10 10.30 12.21 10.24
C THR A 10 11.31 13.35 10.23
N PRO A 11 12.52 13.20 9.64
CA PRO A 11 13.41 14.32 9.36
C PRO A 11 12.62 15.46 8.70
N ASP A 12 12.91 16.71 9.08
CA ASP A 12 12.07 17.92 8.87
C ASP A 12 11.59 18.23 7.43
N ASN A 13 11.99 17.42 6.44
CA ASN A 13 11.81 17.68 5.01
C ASN A 13 11.11 16.56 4.22
N ILE A 14 10.57 15.52 4.88
CA ILE A 14 9.85 14.45 4.16
C ILE A 14 8.42 14.90 3.80
N LYS A 15 8.19 15.18 2.52
CA LYS A 15 6.85 15.45 1.97
C LYS A 15 6.26 14.18 1.36
N ILE A 16 5.38 13.51 2.10
CA ILE A 16 4.58 12.38 1.62
C ILE A 16 3.17 12.87 1.37
N ASN A 17 2.66 12.69 0.15
CA ASN A 17 1.26 13.00 -0.15
C ASN A 17 0.33 11.85 0.27
N LYS A 18 -0.97 12.12 0.35
CA LYS A 18 -1.99 11.14 0.76
C LYS A 18 -1.91 9.82 -0.05
N LYS A 19 -1.68 9.89 -1.36
CA LYS A 19 -1.61 8.70 -2.23
C LYS A 19 -0.41 7.82 -1.89
N GLN A 20 0.75 8.44 -1.69
CA GLN A 20 1.96 7.73 -1.28
C GLN A 20 1.77 7.07 0.09
N TYR A 21 1.14 7.77 1.04
CA TYR A 21 0.85 7.22 2.36
C TYR A 21 -0.09 6.01 2.32
N GLN A 22 -1.19 6.09 1.57
CA GLN A 22 -2.11 4.96 1.42
C GLN A 22 -1.46 3.77 0.70
N LYS A 23 -0.59 4.02 -0.29
CA LYS A 23 0.22 2.96 -0.93
C LYS A 23 1.11 2.24 0.08
N ILE A 24 1.77 2.99 0.97
CA ILE A 24 2.60 2.42 2.05
C ILE A 24 1.75 1.54 2.98
N ILE A 25 0.60 2.05 3.44
CA ILE A 25 -0.32 1.27 4.30
C ILE A 25 -0.78 -0.01 3.61
N PHE A 26 -1.21 0.06 2.35
CA PHE A 26 -1.70 -1.11 1.62
C PHE A 26 -0.63 -2.19 1.48
N ILE A 27 0.58 -1.80 1.08
CA ILE A 27 1.72 -2.71 0.98
C ILE A 27 2.03 -3.32 2.35
N ASN A 28 2.07 -2.49 3.41
CA ASN A 28 2.36 -2.96 4.76
C ASN A 28 1.33 -3.97 5.25
N ASN A 29 0.03 -3.69 5.09
CA ASN A 29 -1.04 -4.58 5.49
C ASN A 29 -0.97 -5.94 4.76
N ALA A 30 -0.62 -5.95 3.48
CA ALA A 30 -0.47 -7.18 2.73
C ALA A 30 0.75 -7.99 3.21
N LEU A 31 1.86 -7.33 3.56
CA LEU A 31 3.02 -8.01 4.15
C LEU A 31 2.65 -8.66 5.49
N GLU A 32 1.92 -7.96 6.36
CA GLU A 32 1.43 -8.49 7.64
C GLU A 32 0.45 -9.66 7.47
N ASP A 33 -0.35 -9.65 6.40
CA ASP A 33 -1.22 -10.77 6.02
C ASP A 33 -0.46 -11.92 5.31
N GLY A 34 0.88 -11.87 5.24
CA GLY A 34 1.70 -12.97 4.73
C GLY A 34 1.85 -13.01 3.21
N TRP A 35 1.57 -11.90 2.52
CA TRP A 35 1.92 -11.74 1.10
C TRP A 35 3.41 -11.44 0.92
N SER A 36 3.98 -11.99 -0.15
CA SER A 36 5.25 -11.53 -0.73
C SER A 36 4.97 -10.55 -1.86
N ILE A 37 5.65 -9.40 -1.88
CA ILE A 37 5.42 -8.34 -2.86
C ILE A 37 6.69 -8.10 -3.65
N LYS A 38 6.59 -8.15 -4.98
CA LYS A 38 7.70 -7.83 -5.90
C LYS A 38 7.30 -6.67 -6.81
N LYS A 39 8.05 -5.57 -6.77
CA LYS A 39 7.94 -4.49 -7.76
C LYS A 39 8.73 -4.85 -9.02
N MET A 40 8.10 -4.76 -10.19
CA MET A 40 8.73 -4.98 -11.50
C MET A 40 8.20 -3.94 -12.48
N ASN A 41 9.05 -3.01 -12.91
CA ASN A 41 8.67 -1.86 -13.73
C ASN A 41 7.49 -1.11 -13.07
N GLU A 42 6.41 -0.88 -13.82
CA GLU A 42 5.18 -0.21 -13.39
C GLU A 42 4.15 -1.20 -12.79
N LYS A 43 4.61 -2.33 -12.22
CA LYS A 43 3.74 -3.35 -11.65
C LYS A 43 4.20 -3.81 -10.27
N TYR A 44 3.24 -4.19 -9.45
CA TYR A 44 3.45 -4.94 -8.22
C TYR A 44 2.86 -6.34 -8.38
N ILE A 45 3.64 -7.35 -8.03
CA ILE A 45 3.22 -8.75 -8.02
C ILE A 45 3.12 -9.18 -6.55
N PHE A 46 1.91 -9.48 -6.12
CA PHE A 46 1.59 -10.00 -4.80
C PHE A 46 1.48 -11.52 -4.92
N THR A 47 2.12 -12.27 -4.03
CA THR A 47 2.06 -13.74 -3.99
C THR A 47 1.88 -14.22 -2.55
N LYS A 48 0.87 -15.05 -2.29
CA LYS A 48 0.62 -15.69 -0.99
C LYS A 48 0.77 -17.20 -1.15
N LYS A 49 1.99 -17.68 -0.94
CA LYS A 49 2.39 -19.06 -1.29
C LYS A 49 1.54 -20.13 -0.60
N HIS A 50 1.23 -19.94 0.67
CA HIS A 50 0.44 -20.90 1.44
C HIS A 50 -1.04 -20.96 1.02
N GLU A 51 -1.54 -19.96 0.29
CA GLU A 51 -2.88 -19.97 -0.31
C GLU A 51 -2.88 -20.20 -1.82
N ASN A 52 -1.70 -20.40 -2.44
CA ASN A 52 -1.52 -20.44 -3.90
C ASN A 52 -2.14 -19.25 -4.64
N ARG A 53 -2.18 -18.06 -4.02
CA ARG A 53 -2.71 -16.83 -4.64
C ARG A 53 -1.62 -15.98 -5.25
N ARG A 54 -1.94 -15.34 -6.38
CA ARG A 54 -1.09 -14.37 -7.07
C ARG A 54 -1.93 -13.27 -7.70
N GLU A 55 -1.60 -12.03 -7.39
CA GLU A 55 -2.26 -10.84 -7.92
C GLU A 55 -1.24 -9.90 -8.56
N ILE A 56 -1.59 -9.26 -9.67
CA ILE A 56 -0.72 -8.33 -10.38
C ILE A 56 -1.46 -7.01 -10.51
N PHE A 57 -0.88 -5.98 -9.90
CA PHE A 57 -1.42 -4.63 -9.97
C PHE A 57 -0.50 -3.77 -10.81
N GLN A 58 -1.05 -3.07 -11.80
CA GLN A 58 -0.36 -1.93 -12.41
C GLN A 58 -0.25 -0.83 -11.35
N GLU A 59 0.83 -0.06 -11.34
CA GLU A 59 1.10 0.93 -10.29
C GLU A 59 0.01 2.02 -10.22
N ASP A 60 -0.41 2.49 -11.38
CA ASP A 60 -1.53 3.40 -11.60
C ASP A 60 -2.90 2.78 -11.25
N TYR A 61 -3.11 1.49 -11.55
CA TYR A 61 -4.32 0.78 -11.09
C TYR A 61 -4.33 0.60 -9.56
N LEU A 62 -3.20 0.26 -8.96
CA LEU A 62 -3.06 0.11 -7.51
C LEU A 62 -3.37 1.42 -6.80
N GLU A 63 -2.84 2.52 -7.31
CA GLU A 63 -3.13 3.85 -6.80
C GLU A 63 -4.64 4.17 -6.87
N ASN A 64 -5.28 3.88 -7.99
CA ASN A 64 -6.72 4.11 -8.16
C ASN A 64 -7.57 3.18 -7.28
N PHE A 65 -7.18 1.91 -7.15
CA PHE A 65 -7.84 0.90 -6.32
C PHE A 65 -7.79 1.25 -4.84
N ILE A 66 -6.63 1.73 -4.37
CA ILE A 66 -6.45 2.18 -2.99
C ILE A 66 -7.34 3.42 -2.74
N ILE A 67 -7.37 4.38 -3.67
CA ILE A 67 -8.24 5.57 -3.54
C ILE A 67 -9.72 5.17 -3.51
N SER A 68 -10.14 4.18 -4.32
CA SER A 68 -11.55 3.79 -4.40
C SER A 68 -12.02 2.95 -3.22
N ASN A 69 -11.15 2.16 -2.58
CA ASN A 69 -11.48 1.27 -1.47
C ASN A 69 -11.19 1.84 -0.07
N PHE A 70 -10.32 2.85 0.06
CA PHE A 70 -10.05 3.54 1.34
C PHE A 70 -10.89 4.83 1.53
N LYS A 71 -12.16 4.84 1.08
CA LYS A 71 -13.06 5.95 1.39
C LYS A 71 -13.50 5.87 2.86
N THR A 72 -12.84 6.66 3.70
CA THR A 72 -13.31 7.04 5.04
C THR A 72 -13.92 8.42 4.96
#